data_AF-A0A1G0NYB0-F1
#
_entry.id   AF-A0A1G0NYB0-F1
#
_cell.length_a   1.000
_cell.length_b   1.000
_cell.length_c   1.000
_cell.angle_alpha   90.00
_cell.angle_beta   90.00
_cell.angle_gamma   90.00
#
_symmetry.space_group_name_H-M   'P 1'
#
loop_
_entity.id
_entity.type
_entity.pdbx_description
1 polymer ?
#
loop_
_entity_poly.entity_id
_entity_poly.type
_entity_poly.pdbx_seq_one_letter_code
_entity_poly.pdbx_strand_id
1 'polypeptide(L)'
;MKGDIEKAATFIDHGADLHARDEDICSTPLGWAAKFGKRVMVEFLLKRGARPNLPEDPLWATPLAWATRRGHGEVVELLKQHGAT
;
A
#
# COMPACT_ATOMS: atom_id res chain seq x y z
N MET A 1 -7.77 0.26 -13.74
CA MET A 1 -8.37 -0.20 -12.45
C MET A 1 -8.67 -1.70 -12.42
N LYS A 2 -9.57 -2.26 -13.25
CA LYS A 2 -9.80 -3.73 -13.24
C LYS A 2 -8.56 -4.53 -13.69
N GLY A 3 -7.95 -4.14 -14.81
CA GLY A 3 -6.73 -4.80 -15.30
C GLY A 3 -5.50 -4.63 -14.40
N ASP A 4 -5.43 -3.58 -13.58
CA ASP A 4 -4.30 -3.39 -12.66
C ASP A 4 -4.39 -4.36 -11.47
N ILE A 5 -5.61 -4.64 -11.00
CA ILE A 5 -5.87 -5.61 -9.93
C ILE A 5 -5.60 -7.03 -10.43
N GLU A 6 -6.03 -7.37 -11.64
CA GLU A 6 -5.77 -8.70 -12.23
C GLU A 6 -4.26 -8.97 -12.40
N LYS A 7 -3.50 -7.96 -12.85
CA LYS A 7 -2.03 -8.05 -12.91
C LYS A 7 -1.41 -8.20 -11.52
N ALA A 8 -1.83 -7.39 -10.56
CA ALA A 8 -1.35 -7.49 -9.18
C ALA A 8 -1.66 -8.87 -8.56
N ALA A 9 -2.87 -9.39 -8.78
CA ALA A 9 -3.27 -10.73 -8.37
C ALA A 9 -2.35 -11.79 -8.97
N THR A 10 -2.12 -11.72 -10.29
CA THR A 10 -1.21 -12.65 -10.98
C THR A 10 0.18 -12.65 -10.34
N PHE A 11 0.77 -11.47 -10.08
CA PHE A 11 2.09 -11.41 -9.45
C PHE A 11 2.11 -11.99 -8.04
N ILE A 12 1.11 -11.66 -7.21
CA ILE A 12 1.01 -12.18 -5.84
C ILE A 12 0.82 -13.70 -5.85
N ASP A 13 0.00 -14.23 -6.76
CA ASP A 13 -0.24 -15.66 -6.92
C ASP A 13 1.02 -16.42 -7.37
N HIS A 14 1.95 -15.72 -8.04
CA HIS A 14 3.28 -16.24 -8.40
C HIS A 14 4.36 -15.91 -7.36
N GLY A 15 3.98 -15.48 -6.15
CA GLY A 15 4.89 -15.30 -5.03
C GLY A 15 5.58 -13.93 -4.96
N ALA A 16 5.06 -12.91 -5.64
CA ALA A 16 5.56 -11.55 -5.45
C ALA A 16 5.41 -11.11 -3.98
N ASP A 17 6.48 -10.54 -3.42
CA ASP A 17 6.53 -10.09 -2.04
C ASP A 17 5.75 -8.77 -1.88
N LEU A 18 4.71 -8.80 -1.04
CA LEU A 18 3.88 -7.65 -0.70
C LEU A 18 4.59 -6.62 0.19
N HIS A 19 5.79 -6.94 0.68
CA HIS A 19 6.59 -6.10 1.57
C HIS A 19 7.90 -5.66 0.91
N ALA A 20 8.14 -6.05 -0.34
CA ALA A 20 9.28 -5.59 -1.13
C ALA A 20 9.28 -4.07 -1.21
N ARG A 21 10.46 -3.47 -1.02
CA ARG A 21 10.63 -2.02 -1.04
C ARG A 21 11.21 -1.62 -2.39
N ASP A 22 10.60 -0.60 -2.97
CA ASP A 22 11.23 0.14 -4.05
C ASP A 22 12.44 0.93 -3.52
N GLU A 23 13.56 0.92 -4.24
CA GLU A 23 14.82 1.55 -3.81
C GLU A 23 14.75 3.08 -3.83
N ASP A 24 13.98 3.67 -4.76
CA ASP A 24 13.95 5.12 -4.97
C ASP A 24 13.18 5.84 -3.87
N ILE A 25 12.03 5.29 -3.46
CA ILE A 25 11.15 5.95 -2.48
C ILE A 25 11.01 5.17 -1.17
N CYS A 26 11.71 4.03 -1.05
CA CYS A 26 11.71 3.20 0.14
C CYS A 26 10.28 2.85 0.57
N SER A 27 9.45 2.33 -0.34
CA SER A 27 8.02 2.08 -0.06
C SER A 27 7.54 0.76 -0.65
N THR A 28 6.56 0.17 0.03
CA THR A 28 5.92 -1.11 -0.34
C THR A 28 4.90 -0.92 -1.47
N PRO A 29 4.40 -2.01 -2.10
CA PRO A 29 3.25 -1.93 -2.99
C PRO A 29 2.04 -1.19 -2.38
N LEU A 30 1.79 -1.40 -1.07
CA LEU A 30 0.73 -0.71 -0.33
C LEU A 30 1.03 0.79 -0.22
N GLY A 31 2.29 1.16 0.04
CA GLY A 31 2.73 2.55 0.09
C GLY A 31 2.60 3.28 -1.25
N TRP A 32 2.93 2.62 -2.37
CA TRP A 32 2.69 3.15 -3.71
C TRP A 32 1.21 3.36 -4.02
N ALA A 33 0.37 2.37 -3.70
CA ALA A 33 -1.07 2.50 -3.86
C ALA A 33 -1.64 3.67 -3.02
N ALA A 34 -1.11 3.85 -1.81
CA ALA A 34 -1.49 4.92 -0.91
C ALA A 34 -1.04 6.31 -1.42
N LYS A 35 0.20 6.44 -1.88
CA LYS A 35 0.77 7.66 -2.49
C LYS A 35 -0.05 8.19 -3.66
N PHE A 36 -0.71 7.31 -4.41
CA PHE A 36 -1.51 7.67 -5.59
C PHE A 36 -3.03 7.58 -5.36
N GLY A 37 -3.48 7.40 -4.12
CA GLY A 37 -4.90 7.41 -3.78
C GLY A 37 -5.69 6.25 -4.40
N LYS A 38 -5.03 5.12 -4.69
CA LYS A 38 -5.64 3.97 -5.38
C LYS A 38 -6.44 3.11 -4.40
N ARG A 39 -7.56 3.64 -3.88
CA ARG A 39 -8.37 2.99 -2.81
C ARG A 39 -8.65 1.51 -3.06
N VAL A 40 -9.08 1.13 -4.26
CA VAL A 40 -9.39 -0.28 -4.59
C VAL A 40 -8.13 -1.17 -4.54
N MET A 41 -6.97 -0.65 -4.95
CA MET A 41 -5.71 -1.38 -4.84
C MET A 41 -5.23 -1.49 -3.39
N VAL A 42 -5.39 -0.43 -2.59
CA VAL A 42 -5.11 -0.45 -1.14
C VAL A 42 -5.94 -1.53 -0.46
N GLU A 43 -7.26 -1.55 -0.69
CA GLU A 43 -8.16 -2.56 -0.13
C GLU A 43 -7.79 -3.98 -0.58
N PHE A 44 -7.46 -4.15 -1.87
CA PHE A 44 -7.02 -5.43 -2.41
C PHE A 44 -5.74 -5.92 -1.73
N LEU A 45 -4.70 -5.09 -1.64
CA LEU A 45 -3.42 -5.46 -1.05
C LEU A 45 -3.56 -5.80 0.45
N LEU A 46 -4.35 -5.03 1.20
CA LEU A 46 -4.66 -5.33 2.61
C LEU A 46 -5.36 -6.69 2.75
N LYS A 47 -6.34 -6.99 1.88
CA LYS A 47 -7.02 -8.31 1.86
C LYS A 47 -6.09 -9.46 1.47
N ARG A 48 -5.02 -9.19 0.71
CA ARG A 48 -3.98 -10.19 0.36
C ARG A 48 -2.90 -10.32 1.44
N GLY A 49 -2.99 -9.58 2.55
CA GLY A 49 -2.08 -9.68 3.68
C GLY A 49 -0.95 -8.66 3.70
N ALA A 50 -1.02 -7.59 2.89
CA ALA A 50 -0.09 -6.48 3.00
C ALA A 50 -0.18 -5.85 4.40
N ARG A 51 0.96 -5.69 5.06
CA ARG A 51 1.03 -5.05 6.39
C ARG A 51 0.97 -3.54 6.22
N PRO A 52 0.11 -2.83 6.97
CA PRO A 52 0.01 -1.38 6.89
C PRO A 52 1.23 -0.65 7.47
N ASN A 53 1.98 -1.31 8.35
CA ASN A 53 3.24 -0.83 8.92
C ASN A 53 4.27 -1.96 8.89
N LEU A 54 5.52 -1.63 8.54
CA LEU A 54 6.68 -2.50 8.75
C LEU A 54 7.62 -1.87 9.79
N PRO A 55 8.27 -2.66 10.67
CA PRO A 55 9.20 -2.13 11.69
C PRO A 55 10.31 -1.24 11.13
N GLU A 56 10.76 -1.54 9.92
CA GLU A 56 11.83 -0.85 9.21
C GLU A 56 11.34 0.34 8.35
N ASP A 57 10.04 0.64 8.33
CA ASP A 57 9.53 1.77 7.57
C ASP A 57 10.03 3.11 8.16
N PRO A 58 10.68 3.97 7.35
CA PRO A 58 10.85 5.36 7.73
C PRO A 58 9.48 6.01 7.93
N LEU A 59 9.32 6.81 9.00
CA LEU A 59 8.06 7.47 9.32
C LEU A 59 7.49 8.33 8.18
N TRP A 60 8.34 8.84 7.29
CA TRP A 60 7.94 9.65 6.13
C TRP A 60 7.52 8.83 4.90
N ALA A 61 7.73 7.51 4.93
CA ALA A 61 7.56 6.57 3.84
C ALA A 61 6.52 5.46 4.10
N THR A 62 5.79 5.52 5.22
CA THR A 62 4.68 4.60 5.49
C THR A 62 3.52 4.82 4.51
N PRO A 63 2.67 3.81 4.26
CA PRO A 63 1.46 4.00 3.47
C PRO A 63 0.58 5.16 3.99
N LEU A 64 0.44 5.27 5.31
CA LEU A 64 -0.36 6.33 5.93
C LEU A 64 0.27 7.72 5.73
N ALA A 65 1.59 7.85 5.88
CA ALA A 65 2.30 9.10 5.65
C ALA A 65 2.17 9.56 4.19
N TRP A 66 2.26 8.63 3.23
CA TRP A 66 2.06 8.92 1.82
C TRP A 66 0.64 9.39 1.51
N ALA A 67 -0.38 8.68 1.98
CA ALA A 67 -1.78 9.06 1.75
C ALA A 67 -2.10 10.43 2.39
N THR A 68 -1.60 10.67 3.60
CA THR A 68 -1.81 11.92 4.35
C THR A 68 -1.18 13.11 3.63
N ARG A 69 0.11 13.03 3.27
CA ARG A 69 0.83 14.11 2.57
C ARG A 69 0.23 14.45 1.21
N ARG A 70 -0.42 13.48 0.57
CA ARG A 70 -1.05 13.62 -0.75
C ARG A 70 -2.55 13.97 -0.67
N GLY A 71 -3.13 14.05 0.53
CA GLY A 71 -4.53 14.43 0.73
C GLY A 71 -5.55 13.34 0.35
N HIS A 72 -5.16 12.06 0.35
CA HIS A 72 -6.02 10.95 -0.03
C HIS A 72 -6.86 10.46 1.17
N GLY A 73 -7.83 11.27 1.60
CA GLY A 73 -8.62 11.04 2.82
C GLY A 73 -9.27 9.65 2.93
N GLU A 74 -9.90 9.15 1.87
CA GLU A 74 -10.51 7.80 1.89
C GLU A 74 -9.48 6.70 2.14
N VAL A 75 -8.26 6.85 1.61
CA VAL A 75 -7.17 5.90 1.82
C VAL A 75 -6.61 6.03 3.23
N VAL A 76 -6.49 7.25 3.76
CA VAL A 76 -6.07 7.50 5.15
C VAL A 76 -6.99 6.75 6.11
N GLU A 77 -8.31 6.91 5.95
CA GLU A 77 -9.28 6.25 6.84
C GLU A 77 -9.27 4.73 6.66
N LEU A 78 -9.16 4.23 5.43
CA LEU A 78 -9.04 2.78 5.17
C LEU A 78 -7.78 2.17 5.82
N LEU A 79 -6.64 2.85 5.74
CA LEU A 79 -5.39 2.40 6.35
C LEU A 79 -5.48 2.40 7.88
N LYS A 80 -6.05 3.46 8.49
CA LYS A 80 -6.29 3.52 9.94
C LYS A 80 -7.21 2.41 10.44
N GLN A 81 -8.26 2.08 9.69
CA GLN A 81 -9.15 0.96 10.00
C GLN A 81 -8.40 -0.39 10.05
N HIS A 82 -7.28 -0.50 9.35
CA HIS A 82 -6.41 -1.67 9.36
C HIS A 82 -5.23 -1.54 10.33
N GLY A 83 -5.22 -0.51 11.19
CA GLY A 83 -4.19 -0.31 12.22
C GLY A 83 -2.91 0.37 11.71
N ALA A 84 -2.96 1.08 10.59
CA ALA A 84 -1.85 1.94 10.17
C ALA A 84 -1.61 3.07 11.20
N THR A 85 -0.34 3.34 11.51
CA THR A 85 0.09 4.34 12.51
C THR A 85 1.17 5.24 11.98
#